data_AF-A0A972Q9E0-F1
#
_entry.id   AF-A0A972Q9E0-F1
#
_cell.length_a   1.000
_cell.length_b   1.000
_cell.length_c   1.000
_cell.angle_alpha   90.00
_cell.angle_beta   90.00
_cell.angle_gamma   90.00
#
_symmetry.space_group_name_H-M   'P 1'
#
loop_
_entity.id
_entity.type
_entity.pdbx_description
1 polymer ?
#
loop_
_entity_poly.entity_id
_entity_poly.type
_entity_poly.pdbx_seq_one_letter_code
_entity_poly.pdbx_strand_id
1 'polypeptide(L)'
;MSDISDIFELFVGIINNFHRAEISLDSPLEKMILGASTGKIVYLDNRRDAKGKYEFDFWRDIFKKFANYSEALDWLKSKGISEKMLYSKSDQFPDIVFKAKRTNGGFTCGSLLEMKDAKGSAIASFNSTLPTKSKSLKEVDIINGGNLVSRITAAFEEVITDFSEFYSYQRRCFYFVRTNKANLSKTKISLIDGSFFETIPTKELIAKTFLSIIQAHQEAKSEKLSDDELKHLESILAFLDNHNLISSSKHIDKASVKPRLRLMAEVHPEGNPHSRFYPEIPARSVNFIFPESDFSFLQKEAQINLKNLKQTIITHKRNGKYIVLQYVF
;
A
#
# COMPACT_ATOMS: atom_id res chain seq x y z
N MET A 1 2.21 5.11 21.42
CA MET A 1 2.83 5.53 20.14
C MET A 1 1.82 5.17 19.07
N SER A 2 1.55 6.08 18.12
CA SER A 2 0.49 5.90 17.12
C SER A 2 0.85 4.82 16.10
N ASP A 3 -0.13 4.06 15.61
CA ASP A 3 0.04 3.07 14.52
C ASP A 3 0.49 3.71 13.20
N ILE A 4 0.38 5.04 13.07
CA ILE A 4 0.79 5.80 11.89
C ILE A 4 2.04 6.67 12.12
N SER A 5 2.76 6.46 13.22
CA SER A 5 3.96 7.23 13.53
C SER A 5 5.09 6.97 12.53
N ASP A 6 5.26 5.72 12.07
CA ASP A 6 6.27 5.34 11.08
C ASP A 6 6.07 6.04 9.72
N ILE A 7 4.82 6.14 9.27
CA ILE A 7 4.47 6.79 8.02
C ILE A 7 4.53 8.32 8.14
N PHE A 8 4.19 8.86 9.31
CA PHE A 8 4.33 10.29 9.58
C PHE A 8 5.82 10.71 9.62
N GLU A 9 6.68 9.91 10.26
CA GLU A 9 8.14 10.08 10.22
C GLU A 9 8.65 10.11 8.76
N LEU A 10 8.17 9.19 7.91
CA LEU A 10 8.51 9.20 6.48
C LEU A 10 8.08 10.51 5.81
N PHE A 11 6.84 10.94 6.01
CA PHE A 11 6.33 12.19 5.42
C PHE A 11 7.18 13.39 5.82
N VAL A 12 7.49 13.54 7.11
CA VAL A 12 8.36 14.61 7.61
C VAL A 12 9.75 14.53 6.99
N GLY A 13 10.33 13.32 6.88
CA GLY A 13 11.61 13.09 6.20
C GLY A 13 11.59 13.57 4.74
N ILE A 14 10.53 13.26 4.00
CA ILE A 14 10.35 13.72 2.61
C ILE A 14 10.33 15.26 2.55
N ILE A 15 9.55 15.92 3.41
CA ILE A 15 9.48 17.39 3.44
C ILE A 15 10.84 18.00 3.76
N ASN A 16 11.57 17.43 4.71
CA ASN A 16 12.91 17.90 5.06
C ASN A 16 13.90 17.77 3.89
N ASN A 17 13.83 16.69 3.12
CA ASN A 17 14.66 16.50 1.95
C ASN A 17 14.32 17.51 0.84
N PHE A 18 13.04 17.88 0.69
CA PHE A 18 12.63 18.99 -0.18
C PHE A 18 13.21 20.33 0.27
N HIS A 19 13.15 20.63 1.57
CA HIS A 19 13.75 21.85 2.13
C HIS A 19 15.26 21.94 1.90
N ARG A 20 15.97 20.80 1.94
CA ARG A 20 17.40 20.72 1.66
C ARG A 20 17.75 20.61 0.16
N ALA A 21 16.74 20.64 -0.73
CA ALA A 21 16.88 20.47 -2.17
C ALA A 21 17.57 19.15 -2.58
N GLU A 22 17.48 18.11 -1.76
CA GLU A 22 18.00 16.76 -2.07
C GLU A 22 17.06 16.01 -3.04
N ILE A 23 15.79 16.39 -3.02
CA ILE A 23 14.73 15.90 -3.90
C ILE A 23 13.88 17.07 -4.43
N SER A 24 13.18 16.79 -5.52
CA SER A 24 12.35 17.72 -6.29
C SER A 24 11.09 17.00 -6.78
N LEU A 25 10.06 17.74 -7.24
CA LEU A 25 8.77 17.14 -7.62
C LEU A 25 8.86 16.11 -8.76
N ASP A 26 9.88 16.21 -9.60
CA ASP A 26 10.25 15.29 -10.69
C ASP A 26 11.15 14.12 -10.25
N SER A 27 11.70 14.14 -9.03
CA SER A 27 12.51 13.03 -8.52
C SER A 27 11.73 11.70 -8.54
N PRO A 28 12.37 10.54 -8.78
CA PRO A 28 11.69 9.25 -8.67
C PRO A 28 11.08 9.05 -7.28
N LEU A 29 9.92 8.39 -7.19
CA LEU A 29 9.25 8.19 -5.90
C LEU A 29 10.12 7.34 -4.95
N GLU A 30 10.85 6.38 -5.49
CA GLU A 30 11.83 5.57 -4.78
C GLU A 30 12.90 6.44 -4.14
N LYS A 31 13.46 7.42 -4.87
CA LYS A 31 14.45 8.35 -4.34
C LYS A 31 13.87 9.17 -3.18
N MET A 32 12.62 9.64 -3.32
CA MET A 32 11.95 10.40 -2.26
C MET A 32 11.80 9.57 -0.98
N ILE A 33 11.34 8.33 -1.10
CA ILE A 33 11.09 7.48 0.07
C ILE A 33 12.40 6.98 0.68
N LEU A 34 13.31 6.43 -0.13
CA LEU A 34 14.56 5.84 0.37
C LEU A 34 15.45 6.89 1.03
N GLY A 35 15.53 8.10 0.46
CA GLY A 35 16.30 9.20 1.04
C GLY A 35 15.69 9.76 2.33
N ALA A 36 14.39 9.56 2.57
CA ALA A 36 13.70 10.01 3.78
C ALA A 36 13.62 8.93 4.88
N SER A 37 13.93 7.67 4.54
CA SER A 37 13.75 6.53 5.43
C SER A 37 14.91 6.38 6.41
N THR A 38 14.60 6.25 7.70
CA THR A 38 15.60 6.15 8.80
C THR A 38 16.13 4.73 9.05
N GLY A 39 16.18 3.88 8.01
CA GLY A 39 16.60 2.47 8.14
C GLY A 39 15.57 1.54 8.80
N LYS A 40 14.34 2.03 9.03
CA LYS A 40 13.22 1.27 9.61
C LYS A 40 12.31 0.62 8.56
N ILE A 41 12.81 0.44 7.33
CA ILE A 41 12.03 -0.04 6.19
C ILE A 41 12.60 -1.33 5.61
N VAL A 42 11.70 -2.15 5.09
CA VAL A 42 11.95 -3.32 4.28
C VAL A 42 11.57 -2.97 2.84
N TYR A 43 12.55 -2.73 1.98
CA TYR A 43 12.31 -2.35 0.58
C TYR A 43 12.21 -3.60 -0.32
N LEU A 44 11.04 -3.79 -0.92
CA LEU A 44 10.65 -5.03 -1.59
C LEU A 44 10.58 -4.92 -3.11
N ASP A 45 10.43 -3.72 -3.67
CA ASP A 45 10.32 -3.53 -5.12
C ASP A 45 11.67 -3.74 -5.85
N ASN A 46 12.29 -2.69 -6.40
CA ASN A 46 13.45 -2.82 -7.27
C ASN A 46 14.77 -2.63 -6.50
N ARG A 47 15.14 -3.63 -5.68
CA ARG A 47 16.36 -3.60 -4.84
C ARG A 47 17.65 -3.39 -5.65
N ARG A 48 17.64 -3.77 -6.93
CA ARG A 48 18.75 -3.52 -7.86
C ARG A 48 18.96 -2.03 -8.11
N ASP A 49 17.89 -1.34 -8.48
CA ASP A 49 17.95 0.10 -8.75
C ASP A 49 18.14 0.89 -7.45
N ALA A 50 17.59 0.43 -6.32
CA ALA A 50 17.88 1.03 -5.03
C ALA A 50 19.38 1.09 -4.74
N LYS A 51 20.09 -0.04 -4.91
CA LYS A 51 21.54 -0.08 -4.72
C LYS A 51 22.29 0.70 -5.80
N GLY A 52 21.95 0.49 -7.07
CA GLY A 52 22.73 1.00 -8.20
C GLY A 52 22.47 2.47 -8.56
N LYS A 53 21.24 2.97 -8.39
CA LYS A 53 20.82 4.32 -8.79
C LYS A 53 20.61 5.27 -7.63
N TYR A 54 20.24 4.74 -6.46
CA TYR A 54 19.88 5.56 -5.30
C TYR A 54 20.81 5.35 -4.11
N GLU A 55 21.93 4.62 -4.31
CA GLU A 55 22.95 4.34 -3.29
C GLU A 55 22.39 3.71 -2.00
N PHE A 56 21.23 3.07 -2.10
CA PHE A 56 20.54 2.41 -1.00
C PHE A 56 20.75 0.91 -1.08
N ASP A 57 21.76 0.41 -0.36
CA ASP A 57 21.98 -1.03 -0.23
C ASP A 57 21.14 -1.60 0.93
N PHE A 58 19.96 -2.11 0.58
CA PHE A 58 19.02 -2.73 1.51
C PHE A 58 19.65 -3.87 2.35
N TRP A 59 20.56 -4.66 1.78
CA TRP A 59 21.13 -5.82 2.46
C TRP A 59 22.36 -5.50 3.31
N ARG A 60 22.90 -4.28 3.17
CA ARG A 60 24.14 -3.85 3.83
C ARG A 60 24.13 -4.12 5.33
N ASP A 61 23.04 -3.78 6.01
CA ASP A 61 22.97 -3.91 7.47
C ASP A 61 22.80 -5.37 7.92
N ILE A 62 22.26 -6.24 7.07
CA ILE A 62 22.27 -7.68 7.31
C ILE A 62 23.70 -8.22 7.13
N PHE A 63 24.37 -7.87 6.02
CA PHE A 63 25.72 -8.37 5.75
C PHE A 63 26.76 -7.95 6.79
N LYS A 64 26.62 -6.76 7.38
CA LYS A 64 27.48 -6.27 8.48
C LYS A 64 27.41 -7.11 9.76
N LYS A 65 26.39 -7.95 9.94
CA LYS A 65 26.22 -8.79 11.14
C LYS A 65 27.04 -10.06 11.12
N PHE A 66 27.60 -10.43 9.96
CA PHE A 66 28.31 -11.68 9.75
C PHE A 66 29.79 -11.41 9.49
N ALA A 67 30.65 -12.38 9.77
CA ALA A 67 32.08 -12.23 9.60
C ALA A 67 32.47 -12.11 8.12
N ASN A 68 31.69 -12.72 7.23
CA ASN A 68 31.91 -12.67 5.79
C ASN A 68 30.61 -12.84 5.00
N TYR A 69 30.69 -12.54 3.70
CA TYR A 69 29.55 -12.61 2.78
C TYR A 69 28.96 -14.02 2.63
N SER A 70 29.79 -15.06 2.66
CA SER A 70 29.31 -16.45 2.52
C SER A 70 28.41 -16.85 3.70
N GLU A 71 28.82 -16.52 4.91
CA GLU A 71 28.05 -16.79 6.13
C GLU A 71 26.69 -16.08 6.09
N ALA A 72 26.66 -14.82 5.65
CA ALA A 72 25.42 -14.08 5.50
C ALA A 72 24.50 -14.69 4.43
N LEU A 73 25.08 -15.14 3.31
CA LEU A 73 24.32 -15.84 2.26
C LEU A 73 23.72 -17.15 2.75
N ASP A 74 24.48 -17.95 3.50
CA ASP A 74 23.99 -19.22 4.02
C ASP A 74 22.89 -19.01 5.07
N TRP A 75 23.02 -17.96 5.90
CA TRP A 75 21.95 -17.53 6.79
C TRP A 75 20.70 -17.11 5.99
N LEU A 76 20.83 -16.28 4.96
CA LEU A 76 19.70 -15.87 4.10
C LEU A 76 19.04 -17.06 3.39
N LYS A 77 19.83 -18.01 2.87
CA LYS A 77 19.32 -19.25 2.28
C LYS A 77 18.54 -20.07 3.29
N SER A 78 18.98 -20.14 4.55
CA SER A 78 18.24 -20.81 5.64
C SER A 78 16.87 -20.17 5.90
N LYS A 79 16.71 -18.88 5.57
CA LYS A 79 15.42 -18.14 5.59
C LYS A 79 14.65 -18.26 4.26
N GLY A 80 15.12 -19.07 3.32
CA GLY A 80 14.54 -19.25 1.99
C GLY A 80 14.82 -18.11 1.01
N ILE A 81 15.75 -17.21 1.32
CA ILE A 81 16.13 -16.07 0.48
C ILE A 81 17.38 -16.46 -0.31
N SER A 82 17.19 -16.77 -1.60
CA SER A 82 18.32 -17.11 -2.48
C SER A 82 19.09 -15.88 -2.93
N GLU A 83 20.35 -16.05 -3.32
CA GLU A 83 21.20 -14.96 -3.80
C GLU A 83 20.60 -14.22 -5.01
N LYS A 84 19.92 -14.94 -5.91
CA LYS A 84 19.22 -14.37 -7.08
C LYS A 84 18.09 -13.40 -6.69
N MET A 85 17.57 -13.47 -5.46
CA MET A 85 16.49 -12.61 -4.97
C MET A 85 17.00 -11.31 -4.34
N LEU A 86 18.30 -11.20 -4.02
CA LEU A 86 18.82 -10.05 -3.26
C LEU A 86 18.65 -8.74 -4.04
N TYR A 87 19.09 -8.70 -5.29
CA TYR A 87 19.00 -7.52 -6.15
C TYR A 87 18.08 -7.76 -7.35
N SER A 88 16.90 -8.31 -7.06
CA SER A 88 15.82 -8.48 -8.04
C SER A 88 14.74 -7.41 -7.87
N LYS A 89 13.87 -7.32 -8.88
CA LYS A 89 12.56 -6.67 -8.76
C LYS A 89 11.56 -7.71 -8.28
N SER A 90 10.68 -7.38 -7.34
CA SER A 90 9.64 -8.32 -6.88
C SER A 90 8.38 -8.28 -7.73
N ASP A 91 7.97 -7.09 -8.20
CA ASP A 91 6.66 -6.84 -8.78
C ASP A 91 5.50 -7.33 -7.85
N GLN A 92 5.73 -7.31 -6.53
CA GLN A 92 4.79 -7.77 -5.50
C GLN A 92 4.32 -6.61 -4.63
N PHE A 93 3.09 -6.71 -4.11
CA PHE A 93 2.59 -5.76 -3.11
C PHE A 93 3.08 -6.17 -1.70
N PRO A 94 3.40 -5.22 -0.80
CA PRO A 94 3.66 -3.81 -1.08
C PRO A 94 5.10 -3.58 -1.55
N ASP A 95 5.38 -2.39 -2.07
CA ASP A 95 6.75 -1.98 -2.39
C ASP A 95 7.63 -1.85 -1.14
N ILE A 96 7.04 -1.45 0.00
CA ILE A 96 7.72 -1.23 1.28
C ILE A 96 6.90 -1.77 2.45
N VAL A 97 7.59 -2.38 3.42
CA VAL A 97 7.05 -2.70 4.75
C VAL A 97 7.85 -1.96 5.80
N PHE A 98 7.20 -1.23 6.69
CA PHE A 98 7.87 -0.63 7.84
C PHE A 98 8.07 -1.69 8.94
N LYS A 99 9.08 -1.48 9.79
CA LYS A 99 9.33 -2.38 10.92
C LYS A 99 8.23 -2.24 11.97
N ALA A 100 7.60 -3.36 12.34
CA ALA A 100 6.66 -3.40 13.45
C ALA A 100 7.39 -3.30 14.81
N LYS A 101 6.72 -2.74 15.81
CA LYS A 101 7.23 -2.63 17.19
C LYS A 101 6.36 -3.44 18.13
N ARG A 102 6.95 -4.39 18.86
CA ARG A 102 6.26 -5.14 19.91
C ARG A 102 6.10 -4.27 21.15
N THR A 103 4.91 -4.25 21.71
CA THR A 103 4.53 -3.56 22.94
C THR A 103 3.78 -4.52 23.85
N ASN A 104 3.49 -4.13 25.10
CA ASN A 104 2.73 -4.97 26.03
C ASN A 104 1.30 -5.28 25.54
N GLY A 105 0.78 -4.52 24.57
CA GLY A 105 -0.55 -4.71 23.98
C GLY A 105 -0.55 -5.36 22.59
N GLY A 106 0.58 -5.96 22.16
CA GLY A 106 0.75 -6.51 20.81
C GLY A 106 1.67 -5.65 19.94
N PHE A 107 1.47 -5.70 18.62
CA PHE A 107 2.27 -4.93 17.65
C PHE A 107 1.67 -3.55 17.36
N THR A 108 2.56 -2.58 17.13
CA THR A 108 2.24 -1.22 16.64
C THR A 108 3.15 -0.89 15.46
N CYS A 109 2.79 0.15 14.68
CA CYS A 109 3.49 0.52 13.44
C CYS A 109 3.50 -0.63 12.41
N GLY A 110 4.49 -0.68 11.53
CA GLY A 110 4.63 -1.77 10.57
C GLY A 110 3.81 -1.55 9.31
N SER A 111 3.54 -0.27 8.98
CA SER A 111 2.76 0.14 7.82
C SER A 111 3.23 -0.55 6.53
N LEU A 112 2.28 -0.84 5.62
CA LEU A 112 2.54 -1.31 4.26
C LEU A 112 2.43 -0.10 3.33
N LEU A 113 3.41 0.12 2.45
CA LEU A 113 3.42 1.27 1.55
C LEU A 113 3.59 0.83 0.09
N GLU A 114 2.66 1.28 -0.75
CA GLU A 114 2.64 1.06 -2.19
C GLU A 114 2.79 2.39 -2.94
N MET A 115 3.59 2.42 -3.99
CA MET A 115 3.81 3.58 -4.83
C MET A 115 2.91 3.57 -6.08
N LYS A 116 2.39 4.75 -6.46
CA LYS A 116 1.64 4.94 -7.72
C LYS A 116 2.10 6.21 -8.41
N ASP A 117 2.72 6.07 -9.58
CA ASP A 117 3.32 7.18 -10.31
C ASP A 117 2.70 7.39 -11.70
N ALA A 118 1.72 8.30 -11.79
CA ALA A 118 0.91 8.50 -12.98
C ALA A 118 1.35 9.70 -13.85
N LYS A 119 1.27 9.52 -15.17
CA LYS A 119 1.50 10.60 -16.16
C LYS A 119 0.39 11.64 -16.17
N GLY A 120 -0.86 11.23 -16.00
CA GLY A 120 -2.04 12.10 -16.02
C GLY A 120 -2.60 12.40 -14.62
N SER A 121 -3.80 12.95 -14.58
CA SER A 121 -4.51 13.32 -13.34
C SER A 121 -5.16 12.14 -12.62
N ALA A 122 -5.36 11.00 -13.30
CA ALA A 122 -5.86 9.77 -12.70
C ALA A 122 -4.73 9.04 -11.95
N ILE A 123 -5.08 8.42 -10.82
CA ILE A 123 -4.15 7.54 -10.09
C ILE A 123 -3.95 6.27 -10.93
N ALA A 124 -2.73 5.73 -10.94
CA ALA A 124 -2.46 4.44 -11.59
C ALA A 124 -3.29 3.33 -10.92
N SER A 125 -3.77 2.37 -11.72
CA SER A 125 -4.65 1.30 -11.26
C SER A 125 -4.00 0.41 -10.19
N PHE A 126 -4.84 -0.15 -9.32
CA PHE A 126 -4.43 -1.12 -8.30
C PHE A 126 -4.44 -2.53 -8.89
N ASN A 127 -3.36 -2.88 -9.58
CA ASN A 127 -3.25 -4.13 -10.32
C ASN A 127 -2.90 -5.33 -9.44
N SER A 128 -2.20 -5.07 -8.32
CA SER A 128 -1.67 -6.12 -7.45
C SER A 128 -2.68 -6.56 -6.39
N THR A 129 -3.52 -5.65 -5.91
CA THR A 129 -4.51 -5.93 -4.85
C THR A 129 -5.57 -4.85 -4.78
N LEU A 130 -6.76 -5.18 -4.28
CA LEU A 130 -7.77 -4.19 -3.93
C LEU A 130 -7.24 -3.29 -2.80
N PRO A 131 -7.42 -1.97 -2.89
CA PRO A 131 -6.98 -1.08 -1.83
C PRO A 131 -7.84 -1.27 -0.57
N THR A 132 -7.17 -1.46 0.58
CA THR A 132 -7.83 -1.64 1.89
C THR A 132 -7.14 -0.77 2.92
N LYS A 133 -7.80 -0.53 4.06
CA LYS A 133 -7.24 0.17 5.23
C LYS A 133 -6.07 -0.59 5.84
N SER A 134 -6.19 -1.91 5.95
CA SER A 134 -5.15 -2.76 6.53
C SER A 134 -5.08 -4.11 5.82
N LYS A 135 -3.91 -4.76 5.94
CA LYS A 135 -3.66 -6.15 5.57
C LYS A 135 -2.63 -6.76 6.51
N SER A 136 -2.74 -8.06 6.74
CA SER A 136 -1.70 -8.85 7.39
C SER A 136 -0.68 -9.40 6.39
N LEU A 137 0.50 -9.83 6.86
CA LEU A 137 1.47 -10.50 5.98
C LEU A 137 0.93 -11.82 5.43
N LYS A 138 0.07 -12.50 6.20
CA LYS A 138 -0.64 -13.70 5.72
C LYS A 138 -1.51 -13.39 4.49
N GLU A 139 -2.26 -12.29 4.51
CA GLU A 139 -3.05 -11.85 3.35
C GLU A 139 -2.16 -11.44 2.18
N VAL A 140 -1.08 -10.70 2.46
CA VAL A 140 -0.09 -10.29 1.44
C VAL A 140 0.52 -11.48 0.70
N ASP A 141 0.93 -12.52 1.43
CA ASP A 141 1.52 -13.72 0.83
C ASP A 141 0.55 -14.40 -0.14
N ILE A 142 -0.74 -14.39 0.19
CA ILE A 142 -1.75 -15.03 -0.65
C ILE A 142 -2.06 -14.20 -1.89
N ILE A 143 -2.19 -12.89 -1.74
CA ILE A 143 -2.36 -11.94 -2.86
C ILE A 143 -1.22 -12.11 -3.88
N ASN A 144 0.02 -12.16 -3.39
CA ASN A 144 1.21 -12.31 -4.22
C ASN A 144 1.38 -13.74 -4.78
N GLY A 145 0.68 -14.73 -4.22
CA GLY A 145 0.83 -16.14 -4.57
C GLY A 145 2.16 -16.75 -4.11
N GLY A 146 2.75 -16.23 -3.03
CA GLY A 146 4.02 -16.66 -2.47
C GLY A 146 4.44 -15.82 -1.27
N ASN A 147 5.40 -16.33 -0.49
CA ASN A 147 5.79 -15.75 0.80
C ASN A 147 7.12 -14.96 0.77
N LEU A 148 7.45 -14.33 -0.35
CA LEU A 148 8.70 -13.57 -0.46
C LEU A 148 8.69 -12.36 0.48
N VAL A 149 7.60 -11.59 0.47
CA VAL A 149 7.44 -10.41 1.31
C VAL A 149 7.58 -10.76 2.79
N SER A 150 6.84 -11.75 3.26
CA SER A 150 6.89 -12.14 4.67
C SER A 150 8.24 -12.72 5.09
N ARG A 151 8.90 -13.52 4.24
CA ARG A 151 10.27 -14.03 4.52
C ARG A 151 11.30 -12.93 4.63
N ILE A 152 11.32 -11.97 3.71
CA ILE A 152 12.25 -10.83 3.76
C ILE A 152 11.96 -9.99 5.01
N THR A 153 10.68 -9.71 5.28
CA THR A 153 10.28 -8.92 6.45
C THR A 153 10.70 -9.62 7.75
N ALA A 154 10.43 -10.91 7.89
CA ALA A 154 10.81 -11.69 9.08
C ALA A 154 12.34 -11.77 9.27
N ALA A 155 13.11 -11.87 8.18
CA ALA A 155 14.56 -11.85 8.24
C ALA A 155 15.09 -10.48 8.70
N PHE A 156 14.51 -9.38 8.20
CA PHE A 156 14.94 -8.03 8.56
C PHE A 156 14.52 -7.62 9.98
N GLU A 157 13.35 -8.07 10.41
CA GLU A 157 12.84 -7.82 11.76
C GLU A 157 13.40 -8.78 12.82
N GLU A 158 14.22 -9.76 12.43
CA GLU A 158 14.79 -10.77 13.32
C GLU A 158 13.72 -11.50 14.14
N VAL A 159 12.63 -11.91 13.48
CA VAL A 159 11.54 -12.63 14.17
C VAL A 159 11.99 -14.08 14.44
N ILE A 160 12.12 -14.44 15.72
CA ILE A 160 12.68 -15.74 16.15
C ILE A 160 11.59 -16.75 16.58
N THR A 161 10.47 -16.33 17.20
CA THR A 161 9.62 -17.29 17.95
C THR A 161 8.10 -17.17 17.81
N ASP A 162 7.50 -15.99 17.58
CA ASP A 162 6.03 -15.85 17.55
C ASP A 162 5.47 -15.70 16.12
N PHE A 163 5.47 -16.82 15.40
CA PHE A 163 5.18 -16.86 13.97
C PHE A 163 3.70 -16.62 13.63
N SER A 164 2.75 -16.85 14.53
CA SER A 164 1.32 -16.69 14.20
C SER A 164 0.85 -15.26 14.42
N GLU A 165 1.21 -14.64 15.55
CA GLU A 165 0.83 -13.26 15.88
C GLU A 165 1.43 -12.27 14.88
N PHE A 166 2.73 -12.40 14.56
CA PHE A 166 3.43 -11.51 13.64
C PHE A 166 2.81 -11.49 12.23
N TYR A 167 2.45 -12.66 11.70
CA TYR A 167 1.92 -12.80 10.35
C TYR A 167 0.45 -12.43 10.25
N SER A 168 -0.32 -12.56 11.34
CA SER A 168 -1.73 -12.19 11.41
C SER A 168 -1.97 -10.74 11.84
N TYR A 169 -0.95 -10.07 12.39
CA TYR A 169 -0.99 -8.66 12.74
C TYR A 169 -1.43 -7.79 11.55
N GLN A 170 -2.49 -7.01 11.77
CA GLN A 170 -3.06 -6.10 10.78
C GLN A 170 -2.22 -4.83 10.69
N ARG A 171 -1.60 -4.63 9.52
CA ARG A 171 -0.75 -3.48 9.24
C ARG A 171 -1.53 -2.48 8.40
N ARG A 172 -1.47 -1.20 8.75
CA ARG A 172 -2.13 -0.14 7.97
C ARG A 172 -1.50 -0.02 6.59
N CYS A 173 -2.32 0.07 5.56
CA CYS A 173 -1.87 0.26 4.19
C CYS A 173 -1.86 1.76 3.86
N PHE A 174 -0.81 2.18 3.19
CA PHE A 174 -0.63 3.53 2.68
C PHE A 174 -0.25 3.50 1.20
N TYR A 175 -0.58 4.59 0.51
CA TYR A 175 -0.31 4.76 -0.90
C TYR A 175 0.44 6.06 -1.12
N PHE A 176 1.65 5.98 -1.67
CA PHE A 176 2.43 7.14 -2.08
C PHE A 176 2.16 7.44 -3.56
N VAL A 177 1.29 8.40 -3.79
CA VAL A 177 0.71 8.68 -5.11
C VAL A 177 1.25 9.97 -5.66
N ARG A 178 1.75 9.95 -6.91
CA ARG A 178 2.01 11.14 -7.71
C ARG A 178 1.14 11.14 -8.96
N THR A 179 0.50 12.28 -9.23
CA THR A 179 -0.21 12.52 -10.50
C THR A 179 0.44 13.66 -11.27
N ASN A 180 0.19 13.71 -12.58
CA ASN A 180 0.77 14.68 -13.51
C ASN A 180 2.30 14.73 -13.44
N LYS A 181 2.98 13.57 -13.38
CA LYS A 181 4.45 13.53 -13.19
C LYS A 181 5.26 14.22 -14.29
N ALA A 182 4.69 14.34 -15.49
CA ALA A 182 5.31 15.02 -16.63
C ALA A 182 5.01 16.54 -16.68
N ASN A 183 4.19 17.05 -15.75
CA ASN A 183 3.80 18.46 -15.71
C ASN A 183 3.93 19.01 -14.29
N LEU A 184 5.11 19.55 -13.98
CA LEU A 184 5.49 20.06 -12.67
C LEU A 184 4.55 21.13 -12.12
N SER A 185 3.92 21.94 -12.96
CA SER A 185 2.97 22.97 -12.49
C SER A 185 1.62 22.38 -12.05
N LYS A 186 1.34 21.12 -12.39
CA LYS A 186 0.13 20.37 -12.01
C LYS A 186 0.42 19.17 -11.10
N THR A 187 1.68 18.89 -10.82
CA THR A 187 2.09 17.73 -10.02
C THR A 187 1.54 17.84 -8.61
N LYS A 188 0.95 16.74 -8.13
CA LYS A 188 0.52 16.57 -6.74
C LYS A 188 1.10 15.26 -6.25
N ILE A 189 1.65 15.27 -5.05
CA ILE A 189 2.17 14.08 -4.37
C ILE A 189 1.40 13.93 -3.07
N SER A 190 0.87 12.74 -2.78
CA SER A 190 0.18 12.47 -1.54
C SER A 190 0.56 11.11 -0.98
N LEU A 191 0.81 11.07 0.31
CA LEU A 191 0.83 9.87 1.12
C LEU A 191 -0.57 9.70 1.70
N ILE A 192 -1.26 8.63 1.31
CA ILE A 192 -2.71 8.48 1.51
C ILE A 192 -2.96 7.22 2.32
N ASP A 193 -3.69 7.35 3.43
CA ASP A 193 -4.19 6.21 4.18
C ASP A 193 -5.16 5.34 3.35
N GLY A 194 -5.00 4.03 3.41
CA GLY A 194 -5.78 3.09 2.60
C GLY A 194 -7.28 3.13 2.86
N SER A 195 -7.73 3.60 4.02
CA SER A 195 -9.16 3.81 4.28
C SER A 195 -9.79 4.85 3.35
N PHE A 196 -9.00 5.76 2.77
CA PHE A 196 -9.50 6.72 1.78
C PHE A 196 -10.11 6.01 0.56
N PHE A 197 -9.55 4.86 0.19
CA PHE A 197 -10.02 4.04 -0.93
C PHE A 197 -10.99 2.94 -0.51
N GLU A 198 -10.87 2.42 0.72
CA GLU A 198 -11.79 1.41 1.26
C GLU A 198 -13.06 2.04 1.83
N THR A 199 -14.00 2.38 0.95
CA THR A 199 -15.27 3.00 1.35
C THR A 199 -16.32 1.98 1.79
N ILE A 200 -16.18 0.72 1.35
CA ILE A 200 -16.99 -0.42 1.78
C ILE A 200 -16.08 -1.63 2.00
N PRO A 201 -16.47 -2.60 2.84
CA PRO A 201 -15.68 -3.80 3.07
C PRO A 201 -15.39 -4.57 1.77
N THR A 202 -14.19 -5.14 1.65
CA THR A 202 -13.77 -5.90 0.46
C THR A 202 -14.77 -7.00 0.07
N LYS A 203 -15.31 -7.75 1.03
CA LYS A 203 -16.32 -8.80 0.77
C LYS A 203 -17.59 -8.26 0.10
N GLU A 204 -18.03 -7.07 0.50
CA GLU A 204 -19.21 -6.42 -0.06
C GLU A 204 -18.92 -5.90 -1.46
N LEU A 205 -17.73 -5.32 -1.67
CA LEU A 205 -17.28 -4.87 -2.98
C LEU A 205 -17.24 -6.02 -3.99
N ILE A 206 -16.71 -7.18 -3.60
CA ILE A 206 -16.65 -8.38 -4.44
C ILE A 206 -18.07 -8.83 -4.82
N ALA A 207 -18.95 -9.01 -3.84
CA ALA A 207 -20.32 -9.44 -4.08
C ALA A 207 -21.06 -8.48 -5.03
N LYS A 208 -20.97 -7.16 -4.78
CA LYS A 208 -21.57 -6.13 -5.64
C LYS A 208 -20.99 -6.10 -7.05
N THR A 209 -19.70 -6.40 -7.21
CA THR A 209 -19.06 -6.49 -8.53
C THR A 209 -19.66 -7.63 -9.35
N PHE A 210 -19.79 -8.83 -8.76
CA PHE A 210 -20.42 -9.96 -9.45
C PHE A 210 -21.89 -9.73 -9.74
N LEU A 211 -22.64 -9.15 -8.80
CA LEU A 211 -24.05 -8.82 -9.00
C LEU A 211 -24.21 -7.84 -10.18
N SER A 212 -23.38 -6.79 -10.24
CA SER A 212 -23.39 -5.82 -11.34
C SER A 212 -23.10 -6.47 -12.71
N ILE A 213 -22.18 -7.44 -12.77
CA ILE A 213 -21.91 -8.20 -14.00
C ILE A 213 -23.15 -9.01 -14.43
N ILE A 214 -23.81 -9.67 -13.48
CA ILE A 214 -25.01 -10.46 -13.76
C ILE A 214 -26.15 -9.56 -14.26
N GLN A 215 -26.38 -8.43 -13.59
CA GLN A 215 -27.39 -7.43 -14.00
C GLN A 215 -27.12 -6.91 -15.42
N ALA A 216 -25.87 -6.60 -15.76
CA ALA A 216 -25.51 -6.18 -17.11
C ALA A 216 -25.82 -7.25 -18.18
N HIS A 217 -25.66 -8.54 -17.85
CA HIS A 217 -26.05 -9.62 -18.74
C HIS A 217 -27.56 -9.79 -18.89
N GLN A 218 -28.34 -9.54 -17.84
CA GLN A 218 -29.81 -9.56 -17.91
C GLN A 218 -30.34 -8.48 -18.85
N GLU A 219 -29.81 -7.27 -18.73
CA GLU A 219 -30.12 -6.15 -19.62
C GLU A 219 -29.80 -6.49 -21.07
N ALA A 220 -28.66 -7.15 -21.32
CA ALA A 220 -28.25 -7.55 -22.66
C ALA A 220 -29.10 -8.70 -23.25
N LYS A 221 -29.64 -9.61 -22.43
CA LYS A 221 -30.38 -10.80 -22.88
C LYS A 221 -31.91 -10.67 -22.84
N SER A 222 -32.45 -9.57 -22.30
CA SER A 222 -33.90 -9.38 -22.06
C SER A 222 -34.55 -10.44 -21.15
N GLU A 223 -33.74 -11.23 -20.44
CA GLU A 223 -34.18 -12.17 -19.41
C GLU A 223 -33.94 -11.54 -18.05
N LYS A 224 -35.02 -11.26 -17.30
CA LYS A 224 -34.94 -10.68 -15.96
C LYS A 224 -35.18 -11.76 -14.91
N LEU A 225 -34.28 -11.85 -13.94
CA LEU A 225 -34.58 -12.51 -12.68
C LEU A 225 -35.60 -11.65 -11.93
N SER A 226 -36.50 -12.30 -11.20
CA SER A 226 -37.38 -11.66 -10.22
C SER A 226 -36.57 -11.04 -9.07
N ASP A 227 -37.20 -10.12 -8.34
CA ASP A 227 -36.58 -9.48 -7.18
C ASP A 227 -36.19 -10.49 -6.09
N ASP A 228 -36.97 -11.56 -5.93
CA ASP A 228 -36.68 -12.61 -4.95
C ASP A 228 -35.48 -13.46 -5.36
N GLU A 229 -35.34 -13.76 -6.65
CA GLU A 229 -34.15 -14.44 -7.19
C GLU A 229 -32.89 -13.57 -7.05
N LEU A 230 -32.99 -12.25 -7.27
CA LEU A 230 -31.89 -11.32 -7.08
C LEU A 230 -31.44 -11.26 -5.61
N LYS A 231 -32.38 -11.16 -4.67
CA LYS A 231 -32.06 -11.21 -3.23
C LYS A 231 -31.42 -12.54 -2.83
N HIS A 232 -31.92 -13.65 -3.36
CA HIS A 232 -31.32 -14.95 -3.12
C HIS A 232 -29.89 -15.03 -3.67
N LEU A 233 -29.67 -14.52 -4.88
CA LEU A 233 -28.34 -14.44 -5.49
C LEU A 233 -27.38 -13.56 -4.69
N GLU A 234 -27.82 -12.40 -4.21
CA GLU A 234 -27.03 -11.55 -3.30
C GLU A 234 -26.56 -12.33 -2.07
N SER A 235 -27.46 -13.14 -1.47
CA SER A 235 -27.10 -13.99 -0.33
C SER A 235 -26.04 -15.05 -0.68
N ILE A 236 -26.07 -15.59 -1.91
CA ILE A 236 -25.07 -16.54 -2.40
C ILE A 236 -23.72 -15.85 -2.63
N LEU A 237 -23.73 -14.68 -3.28
CA LEU A 237 -22.53 -13.92 -3.58
C LEU A 237 -21.84 -13.41 -2.30
N ALA A 238 -22.58 -13.23 -1.20
CA ALA A 238 -22.01 -12.88 0.10
C ALA A 238 -21.05 -13.94 0.65
N PHE A 239 -21.13 -15.21 0.21
CA PHE A 239 -20.15 -16.25 0.54
C PHE A 239 -18.82 -16.11 -0.22
N LEU A 240 -18.75 -15.24 -1.23
CA LEU A 240 -17.51 -14.91 -1.96
C LEU A 240 -16.68 -13.87 -1.19
N ASP A 241 -16.43 -14.12 0.09
CA ASP A 241 -15.74 -13.20 0.99
C ASP A 241 -14.22 -13.41 1.01
N ASN A 242 -13.77 -14.59 0.60
CA ASN A 242 -12.38 -14.98 0.68
C ASN A 242 -11.66 -14.66 -0.63
N HIS A 243 -11.07 -13.46 -0.69
CA HIS A 243 -10.27 -13.01 -1.84
C HIS A 243 -9.21 -14.03 -2.25
N ASN A 244 -8.64 -14.77 -1.29
CA ASN A 244 -7.64 -15.80 -1.52
C ASN A 244 -8.18 -16.97 -2.36
N LEU A 245 -9.39 -17.41 -2.04
CA LEU A 245 -10.06 -18.43 -2.83
C LEU A 245 -10.39 -17.85 -4.21
N ILE A 246 -10.81 -16.60 -4.34
CA ILE A 246 -11.14 -16.02 -5.64
C ILE A 246 -9.88 -15.88 -6.53
N SER A 247 -8.76 -15.44 -5.96
CA SER A 247 -7.54 -15.12 -6.68
C SER A 247 -6.62 -16.30 -6.96
N SER A 248 -6.94 -17.49 -6.47
CA SER A 248 -6.16 -18.72 -6.70
C SER A 248 -6.51 -19.38 -8.04
N SER A 249 -5.52 -20.01 -8.66
CA SER A 249 -5.74 -20.80 -9.89
C SER A 249 -6.72 -21.94 -9.62
N LYS A 250 -7.70 -22.10 -10.49
CA LYS A 250 -8.73 -23.14 -10.39
C LYS A 250 -8.42 -24.29 -11.31
N HIS A 251 -8.48 -25.50 -10.77
CA HIS A 251 -8.58 -26.69 -11.60
C HIS A 251 -10.05 -26.86 -11.98
N ILE A 252 -10.30 -26.96 -13.27
CA ILE A 252 -11.63 -27.23 -13.81
C ILE A 252 -11.48 -28.49 -14.65
N ASP A 253 -12.24 -29.53 -14.30
CA ASP A 253 -12.17 -30.82 -14.98
C ASP A 253 -12.41 -30.62 -16.49
N LYS A 254 -11.60 -31.30 -17.30
CA LYS A 254 -11.60 -31.22 -18.78
C LYS A 254 -11.16 -29.87 -19.37
N ALA A 255 -10.84 -28.86 -18.58
CA ALA A 255 -10.22 -27.64 -19.09
C ALA A 255 -8.71 -27.85 -19.30
N SER A 256 -8.21 -27.54 -20.50
CA SER A 256 -6.76 -27.51 -20.79
C SER A 256 -6.04 -26.29 -20.18
N VAL A 257 -6.80 -25.41 -19.52
CA VAL A 257 -6.32 -24.18 -18.87
C VAL A 257 -6.76 -24.12 -17.41
N LYS A 258 -5.96 -23.48 -16.57
CA LYS A 258 -6.30 -23.21 -15.16
C LYS A 258 -6.65 -21.74 -14.99
N PRO A 259 -7.94 -21.35 -15.01
CA PRO A 259 -8.30 -19.94 -14.88
C PRO A 259 -7.91 -19.40 -13.50
N ARG A 260 -7.53 -18.12 -13.47
CA ARG A 260 -7.27 -17.35 -12.26
C ARG A 260 -8.00 -16.02 -12.38
N LEU A 261 -8.89 -15.71 -11.44
CA LEU A 261 -9.57 -14.42 -11.44
C LEU A 261 -8.72 -13.39 -10.71
N ARG A 262 -8.58 -12.20 -11.28
CA ARG A 262 -7.99 -11.03 -10.60
C ARG A 262 -8.99 -9.90 -10.66
N LEU A 263 -9.28 -9.30 -9.50
CA LEU A 263 -10.10 -8.10 -9.41
C LEU A 263 -9.15 -6.91 -9.38
N MET A 264 -9.13 -6.15 -10.47
CA MET A 264 -8.37 -4.90 -10.58
C MET A 264 -9.29 -3.74 -10.20
N ALA A 265 -8.77 -2.78 -9.44
CA ALA A 265 -9.52 -1.59 -9.07
C ALA A 265 -8.92 -0.33 -9.68
N GLU A 266 -9.80 0.49 -10.24
CA GLU A 266 -9.50 1.86 -10.65
C GLU A 266 -10.14 2.84 -9.67
N VAL A 267 -9.47 3.97 -9.47
CA VAL A 267 -9.98 5.00 -8.56
C VAL A 267 -11.04 5.81 -9.29
N HIS A 268 -12.28 5.75 -8.79
CA HIS A 268 -13.35 6.64 -9.22
C HIS A 268 -12.90 8.11 -9.08
N PRO A 269 -13.28 9.05 -9.98
CA PRO A 269 -12.87 10.45 -9.86
C PRO A 269 -13.13 11.08 -8.49
N GLU A 270 -14.25 10.74 -7.86
CA GLU A 270 -14.60 11.17 -6.49
C GLU A 270 -13.78 10.49 -5.38
N GLY A 271 -13.14 9.35 -5.66
CA GLY A 271 -12.19 8.69 -4.75
C GLY A 271 -10.73 9.08 -5.01
N ASN A 272 -10.48 10.02 -5.93
CA ASN A 272 -9.14 10.51 -6.24
C ASN A 272 -8.88 11.84 -5.52
N PRO A 273 -7.99 11.90 -4.50
CA PRO A 273 -7.72 13.14 -3.76
C PRO A 273 -7.05 14.21 -4.61
N HIS A 274 -6.46 13.87 -5.76
CA HIS A 274 -5.85 14.82 -6.67
C HIS A 274 -6.84 15.41 -7.69
N SER A 275 -8.09 14.94 -7.69
CA SER A 275 -9.14 15.39 -8.62
C SER A 275 -9.69 16.78 -8.26
N ARG A 276 -10.57 17.29 -9.12
CA ARG A 276 -11.30 18.54 -8.89
C ARG A 276 -12.28 18.49 -7.71
N PHE A 277 -12.60 17.30 -7.18
CA PHE A 277 -13.53 17.15 -6.06
C PHE A 277 -12.92 17.54 -4.71
N TYR A 278 -11.59 17.69 -4.66
CA TYR A 278 -10.82 18.07 -3.47
C TYR A 278 -9.92 19.28 -3.78
N PRO A 279 -10.50 20.47 -4.02
CA PRO A 279 -9.74 21.68 -4.36
C PRO A 279 -8.76 22.12 -3.27
N GLU A 280 -8.92 21.66 -2.04
CA GLU A 280 -8.06 21.92 -0.89
C GLU A 280 -6.65 21.31 -1.06
N ILE A 281 -6.48 20.40 -2.02
CA ILE A 281 -5.18 19.85 -2.41
C ILE A 281 -4.73 20.56 -3.70
N PRO A 282 -3.93 21.64 -3.60
CA PRO A 282 -3.51 22.43 -4.75
C PRO A 282 -2.42 21.69 -5.53
N ALA A 283 -2.17 22.16 -6.75
CA ALA A 283 -0.97 21.72 -7.49
C ALA A 283 0.31 22.16 -6.78
N ARG A 284 1.43 21.53 -7.14
CA ARG A 284 2.74 21.75 -6.53
C ARG A 284 2.67 21.59 -5.01
N SER A 285 2.21 20.43 -4.57
CA SER A 285 2.10 20.11 -3.15
C SER A 285 2.52 18.68 -2.84
N VAL A 286 2.99 18.48 -1.61
CA VAL A 286 3.17 17.17 -0.98
C VAL A 286 2.25 17.10 0.22
N ASN A 287 1.45 16.05 0.30
CA ASN A 287 0.36 15.94 1.26
C ASN A 287 0.44 14.63 2.05
N PHE A 288 -0.01 14.66 3.28
CA PHE A 288 -0.31 13.47 4.07
C PHE A 288 -1.79 13.48 4.42
N ILE A 289 -2.51 12.46 3.96
CA ILE A 289 -3.97 12.35 4.05
C ILE A 289 -4.31 11.15 4.93
N PHE A 290 -5.00 11.40 6.04
CA PHE A 290 -5.38 10.36 7.01
C PHE A 290 -6.71 10.69 7.69
N PRO A 291 -7.42 9.69 8.26
CA PRO A 291 -8.72 9.90 8.90
C PRO A 291 -8.68 10.92 10.03
N GLU A 292 -9.74 11.74 10.16
CA GLU A 292 -9.87 12.72 11.24
C GLU A 292 -9.75 12.11 12.65
N SER A 293 -10.23 10.87 12.81
CA SER A 293 -10.13 10.12 14.07
C SER A 293 -8.70 9.91 14.56
N ASP A 294 -7.72 9.95 13.66
CA ASP A 294 -6.31 9.67 13.99
C ASP A 294 -5.53 10.95 14.36
N PHE A 295 -6.15 12.13 14.24
CA PHE A 295 -5.46 13.40 14.42
C PHE A 295 -4.97 13.62 15.85
N SER A 296 -5.74 13.20 16.85
CA SER A 296 -5.37 13.34 18.27
C SER A 296 -4.02 12.69 18.59
N PHE A 297 -3.69 11.58 17.92
CA PHE A 297 -2.43 10.88 18.11
C PHE A 297 -1.25 11.60 17.48
N LEU A 298 -1.46 12.26 16.34
CA LEU A 298 -0.41 12.98 15.63
C LEU A 298 -0.23 14.41 16.13
N GLN A 299 -1.22 15.01 16.79
CA GLN A 299 -1.21 16.43 17.12
C GLN A 299 0.09 16.91 17.80
N LYS A 300 0.63 16.13 18.74
CA LYS A 300 1.89 16.47 19.44
C LYS A 300 3.11 16.37 18.52
N GLU A 301 3.26 15.26 17.80
CA GLU A 301 4.37 15.05 16.85
C GLU A 301 4.32 16.07 15.72
N ALA A 302 3.10 16.41 15.31
CA ALA A 302 2.87 17.36 14.27
C ALA A 302 3.21 18.77 14.76
N GLN A 303 2.71 19.25 15.90
CA GLN A 303 3.06 20.58 16.43
C GLN A 303 4.59 20.85 16.50
N ILE A 304 5.39 19.83 16.77
CA ILE A 304 6.86 19.93 16.81
C ILE A 304 7.46 20.09 15.40
N ASN A 305 6.93 19.37 14.41
CA ASN A 305 7.50 19.28 13.05
C ASN A 305 6.77 20.17 12.00
N LEU A 306 5.63 20.78 12.33
CA LEU A 306 4.67 21.37 11.39
C LEU A 306 4.76 22.89 11.16
N LYS A 307 5.79 23.63 11.62
CA LYS A 307 5.78 25.11 11.48
C LYS A 307 5.54 25.62 10.04
N ASN A 308 5.86 24.82 9.02
CA ASN A 308 5.69 25.15 7.62
C ASN A 308 4.57 24.37 6.90
N LEU A 309 3.79 23.57 7.61
CA LEU A 309 2.74 22.73 7.02
C LEU A 309 1.37 23.34 7.25
N LYS A 310 0.59 23.46 6.18
CA LYS A 310 -0.81 23.84 6.24
C LYS A 310 -1.63 22.62 6.62
N GLN A 311 -2.57 22.81 7.54
CA GLN A 311 -3.57 21.81 7.87
C GLN A 311 -4.91 22.20 7.25
N THR A 312 -5.58 21.25 6.61
CA THR A 312 -6.96 21.39 6.16
C THR A 312 -7.73 20.09 6.38
N ILE A 313 -9.05 20.15 6.24
CA ILE A 313 -9.95 19.00 6.36
C ILE A 313 -10.67 18.85 5.02
N ILE A 314 -10.72 17.62 4.51
CA ILE A 314 -11.54 17.28 3.35
C ILE A 314 -12.63 16.29 3.76
N THR A 315 -13.82 16.45 3.18
CA THR A 315 -14.94 15.51 3.35
C THR A 315 -14.99 14.60 2.13
N HIS A 316 -14.67 13.31 2.32
CA HIS A 316 -14.68 12.35 1.23
C HIS A 316 -16.10 12.15 0.69
N LYS A 317 -16.27 12.14 -0.64
CA LYS A 317 -17.62 12.05 -1.26
C LYS A 317 -18.37 10.75 -0.94
N ARG A 318 -17.64 9.72 -0.56
CA ARG A 318 -18.16 8.36 -0.31
C ARG A 318 -17.72 7.78 1.03
N ASN A 319 -17.12 8.60 1.89
CA ASN A 319 -16.55 8.17 3.17
C ASN A 319 -16.58 9.33 4.19
N GLY A 320 -15.90 9.17 5.33
CA GLY A 320 -15.80 10.19 6.38
C GLY A 320 -14.88 11.37 6.06
N LYS A 321 -14.49 12.08 7.13
CA LYS A 321 -13.59 13.23 7.08
C LYS A 321 -12.13 12.80 7.19
N TYR A 322 -11.27 13.51 6.48
CA TYR A 322 -9.83 13.30 6.46
C TYR A 322 -9.11 14.61 6.75
N ILE A 323 -8.03 14.53 7.52
CA ILE A 323 -7.07 15.61 7.68
C ILE A 323 -6.07 15.53 6.53
N VAL A 324 -5.68 16.71 6.03
CA VAL A 324 -4.60 16.88 5.08
C VAL A 324 -3.55 17.78 5.71
N LEU A 325 -2.35 17.23 5.91
CA LEU A 325 -1.15 18.01 6.24
C LEU A 325 -0.40 18.28 4.93
N GLN A 326 -0.12 19.54 4.64
CA GLN A 326 0.25 19.97 3.30
C GLN A 326 1.48 20.86 3.30
N TYR A 327 2.44 20.50 2.45
CA TYR A 327 3.56 21.34 2.04
C TYR A 327 3.31 21.87 0.63
N VAL A 328 3.42 23.19 0.44
CA VAL A 328 3.21 23.86 -0.86
C VAL A 328 4.48 24.60 -1.25
N PHE A 329 4.89 24.45 -2.52
CA PHE A 329 6.11 25.06 -3.07
C PHE A 329 5.89 26.46 -3.64
#